data_AF-A0A972P101-F1
#
_entry.id   AF-A0A972P101-F1
#
_cell.length_a   1.000
_cell.length_b   1.000
_cell.length_c   1.000
_cell.angle_alpha   90.00
_cell.angle_beta   90.00
_cell.angle_gamma   90.00
#
_symmetry.space_group_name_H-M   'P 1'
#
loop_
_entity.id
_entity.type
_entity.pdbx_description
1 polymer ?
#
loop_
_entity_poly.entity_id
_entity_poly.type
_entity_poly.pdbx_seq_one_letter_code
_entity_poly.pdbx_strand_id
1 'polypeptide(L)'
;MKRTTLVIALAVMFFLIAGISVNSAFAVSCSDQEVSCWINADKSKSVAKTKFSRCWSWKHLGCMPCGGEKEWSYAAKWCDKNYKDQCKERCWACFRNPIDSCVNGTACWNTVNDKLCIY
;
A
#
# COMPACT_ATOMS: atom_id res chain seq x y z
N MET A 1 -40.48 1.52 -32.82
CA MET A 1 -39.05 1.77 -33.15
C MET A 1 -38.21 2.41 -32.02
N LYS A 2 -38.70 2.59 -30.77
CA LYS A 2 -37.88 3.20 -29.68
C LYS A 2 -37.12 2.19 -28.80
N ARG A 3 -37.56 0.92 -28.75
CA ARG A 3 -36.96 -0.12 -27.88
C ARG A 3 -35.71 -0.76 -28.48
N THR A 4 -35.66 -0.95 -29.79
CA THR A 4 -34.51 -1.54 -30.49
C THR A 4 -33.29 -0.63 -30.46
N THR A 5 -33.47 0.69 -30.60
CA THR A 5 -32.38 1.67 -30.52
C THR A 5 -31.76 1.74 -29.13
N LEU A 6 -32.57 1.59 -28.08
CA LEU A 6 -32.09 1.56 -26.69
C LEU A 6 -31.24 0.32 -26.40
N VAL A 7 -31.66 -0.85 -26.90
CA VAL A 7 -30.92 -2.11 -26.73
C VAL A 7 -29.59 -2.08 -27.48
N ILE A 8 -29.56 -1.50 -28.68
CA ILE A 8 -28.32 -1.33 -29.44
C ILE A 8 -27.37 -0.36 -28.73
N ALA A 9 -27.88 0.76 -28.19
CA ALA A 9 -27.06 1.71 -27.44
C ALA A 9 -26.46 1.10 -26.16
N LEU A 10 -27.25 0.32 -25.41
CA LEU A 10 -26.77 -0.42 -24.23
C LEU A 10 -25.73 -1.47 -24.59
N ALA A 11 -25.91 -2.20 -25.69
CA ALA A 11 -24.94 -3.20 -26.16
C ALA A 11 -23.60 -2.54 -26.55
N VAL A 12 -23.65 -1.43 -27.30
CA VAL A 12 -22.45 -0.68 -27.68
C VAL A 12 -21.72 -0.12 -26.45
N MET A 13 -22.46 0.38 -25.45
CA MET A 13 -21.88 0.86 -24.20
C MET A 13 -21.18 -0.27 -23.41
N PHE A 14 -21.78 -1.46 -23.35
CA PHE A 14 -21.15 -2.62 -22.72
C PHE A 14 -19.89 -3.09 -23.45
N PHE A 15 -19.87 -3.07 -24.79
CA PHE A 15 -18.67 -3.40 -25.57
C PHE A 15 -17.53 -2.39 -25.37
N LEU A 16 -17.87 -1.09 -25.22
CA LEU A 16 -16.87 -0.06 -24.91
C LEU A 16 -16.28 -0.22 -23.51
N ILE A 17 -17.07 -0.59 -22.50
CA ILE A 17 -16.58 -0.82 -21.13
C ILE A 17 -15.73 -2.11 -21.06
N ALA A 18 -16.13 -3.16 -21.78
CA ALA A 18 -15.36 -4.40 -21.85
C ALA A 18 -13.98 -4.20 -22.49
N GLY A 19 -13.87 -3.37 -23.53
CA GLY A 19 -12.60 -3.03 -24.18
C GLY A 19 -11.59 -2.30 -23.28
N ILE A 20 -12.06 -1.57 -22.27
CA ILE A 20 -11.18 -0.87 -21.30
C ILE A 20 -10.66 -1.86 -20.24
N SER A 21 -11.38 -2.96 -19.99
CA SER A 21 -11.00 -3.96 -18.97
C SER A 21 -9.85 -4.88 -19.37
N VAL A 22 -9.52 -4.96 -20.67
CA VAL A 22 -8.42 -5.80 -21.20
C VAL A 22 -7.11 -5.05 -21.40
N ASN A 23 -7.10 -3.71 -21.30
CA ASN A 23 -5.87 -2.94 -21.32
C ASN A 23 -5.28 -2.86 -19.91
N SER A 24 -4.59 -3.92 -19.50
CA SER A 24 -3.66 -3.94 -18.37
C SER A 24 -2.42 -3.04 -18.58
N ALA A 25 -2.47 -2.07 -19.49
CA ALA A 25 -1.44 -1.03 -19.68
C ALA A 25 -1.25 -0.16 -18.42
N PHE A 26 -2.19 -0.20 -17.46
CA PHE A 26 -2.01 0.31 -16.11
C PHE A 26 -1.72 -0.80 -15.09
N ALA A 27 -0.96 -1.82 -15.48
CA ALA A 27 -0.18 -2.57 -14.52
C ALA A 27 0.82 -1.59 -13.92
N VAL A 28 0.36 -0.79 -12.94
CA VAL A 28 1.20 0.11 -12.17
C VAL A 28 2.24 -0.80 -11.53
N SER A 29 3.46 -0.76 -12.09
CA SER A 29 4.56 -1.59 -11.61
C SER A 29 4.95 -1.09 -10.23
N CYS A 30 4.36 -1.72 -9.22
CA CYS A 30 4.64 -1.43 -7.84
C CYS A 30 5.93 -2.15 -7.46
N SER A 31 7.06 -1.44 -7.50
CA SER A 31 8.33 -1.99 -7.04
C SER A 31 8.23 -2.40 -5.57
N ASP A 32 9.04 -3.37 -5.15
CA ASP A 32 9.18 -3.69 -3.73
C ASP A 32 9.54 -2.43 -2.91
N GLN A 33 9.06 -2.38 -1.67
CA GLN A 33 9.38 -1.35 -0.72
C GLN A 33 10.34 -1.91 0.33
N GLU A 34 11.51 -1.28 0.48
CA GLU A 34 12.35 -1.52 1.65
C GLU A 34 11.68 -0.89 2.87
N VAL A 35 11.53 -1.69 3.93
CA VAL A 35 10.94 -1.33 5.21
C VAL A 35 11.94 -1.63 6.31
N SER A 36 12.15 -0.64 7.17
CA SER A 36 12.96 -0.76 8.38
C SER A 36 12.04 -1.04 9.57
N CYS A 37 12.34 -2.07 10.35
CA CYS A 37 11.67 -2.35 11.61
C CYS A 37 12.36 -1.55 12.71
N TRP A 38 11.69 -0.55 13.29
CA TRP A 38 12.25 0.31 14.33
C TRP A 38 11.73 -0.09 15.72
N ILE A 39 12.61 0.03 16.72
CA ILE A 39 12.30 -0.24 18.15
C ILE A 39 11.24 0.75 18.67
N ASN A 40 11.28 1.98 18.15
CA ASN A 40 10.30 3.04 18.41
C ASN A 40 10.27 3.99 17.20
N ALA A 41 9.17 4.72 16.99
CA ALA A 41 9.03 5.63 15.85
C ALA A 41 9.96 6.87 15.95
N ASP A 42 10.25 7.33 17.16
CA ASP A 42 11.05 8.55 17.42
C ASP A 42 12.56 8.35 17.29
N LYS A 43 13.02 7.11 17.42
CA LYS A 43 14.44 6.74 17.45
C LYS A 43 14.69 5.83 16.26
N SER A 44 15.40 6.34 15.27
CA SER A 44 15.81 5.68 14.02
C SER A 44 16.63 4.38 14.17
N LYS A 45 16.66 3.79 15.37
CA LYS A 45 17.32 2.53 15.66
C LYS A 45 16.50 1.37 15.08
N SER A 46 16.95 0.93 13.91
CA SER A 46 16.41 -0.22 13.20
C SER A 46 16.95 -1.53 13.78
N VAL A 47 16.07 -2.50 14.04
CA VAL A 47 16.43 -3.87 14.42
C VAL A 47 16.58 -4.79 13.22
N ALA A 48 15.88 -4.48 12.14
CA ALA A 48 15.95 -5.22 10.89
C ALA A 48 15.53 -4.36 9.71
N LYS A 49 15.91 -4.78 8.51
CA LYS A 49 15.40 -4.26 7.24
C LYS A 49 14.89 -5.42 6.42
N THR A 50 13.78 -5.21 5.75
CA THR A 50 13.12 -6.22 4.92
C THR A 50 12.50 -5.57 3.69
N LYS A 51 12.04 -6.38 2.73
CA LYS A 51 11.34 -5.90 1.54
C LYS A 51 9.93 -6.47 1.52
N PHE A 52 8.96 -5.60 1.26
CA PHE A 52 7.58 -6.00 1.02
C PHE A 52 7.23 -5.76 -0.44
N SER A 53 6.72 -6.80 -1.08
CA SER A 53 6.13 -6.66 -2.41
C SER A 53 4.87 -5.81 -2.33
N ARG A 54 4.77 -4.88 -3.29
CA ARG A 54 3.65 -3.95 -3.38
C ARG A 54 2.77 -4.29 -4.57
N CYS A 55 1.49 -4.04 -4.40
CA CYS A 55 0.44 -4.23 -5.36
C CYS A 55 -0.38 -2.94 -5.46
N TRP A 56 -0.92 -2.67 -6.64
CA TRP A 56 -1.82 -1.54 -6.82
C TRP A 56 -3.09 -1.74 -5.99
N SER A 57 -3.46 -0.71 -5.23
CA SER A 57 -4.70 -0.67 -4.46
C SER A 57 -5.60 0.45 -4.99
N TRP A 58 -6.71 0.06 -5.61
CA TRP A 58 -7.75 1.00 -6.05
C TRP A 58 -8.41 1.73 -4.87
N LYS A 59 -8.48 1.10 -3.68
CA LYS A 59 -9.02 1.71 -2.45
C LYS A 59 -8.18 2.90 -1.98
N HIS A 60 -6.86 2.78 -2.09
CA HIS A 60 -5.92 3.79 -1.61
C HIS A 60 -5.26 4.59 -2.73
N LEU A 61 -5.66 4.35 -3.99
CA LEU A 61 -5.12 4.96 -5.21
C LEU A 61 -3.57 4.97 -5.23
N GLY A 62 -2.96 3.85 -4.87
CA GLY A 62 -1.51 3.77 -4.71
C GLY A 62 -0.97 2.35 -4.53
N CYS A 63 0.36 2.23 -4.54
CA CYS A 63 1.05 0.98 -4.27
C CYS A 63 1.07 0.68 -2.76
N MET A 64 0.38 -0.40 -2.38
CA MET A 64 0.26 -0.89 -1.01
C MET A 64 0.90 -2.27 -0.89
N PRO A 65 1.28 -2.76 0.31
CA PRO A 65 1.76 -4.12 0.46
C PRO A 65 0.71 -5.13 -0.07
N CYS A 66 1.16 -6.16 -0.79
CA CYS A 66 0.25 -7.14 -1.41
C CYS A 66 -0.53 -7.98 -0.38
N GLY A 67 -0.06 -8.05 0.86
CA GLY A 67 -0.69 -8.77 1.98
C GLY A 67 -1.27 -7.84 3.06
N GLY A 68 -2.05 -8.43 3.98
CA GLY A 68 -2.58 -7.74 5.17
C GLY A 68 -3.50 -6.57 4.86
N GLU A 69 -4.62 -6.86 4.19
CA GLU A 69 -5.68 -5.89 3.87
C GLU A 69 -5.23 -4.69 3.01
N LYS A 70 -4.01 -4.76 2.44
CA LYS A 70 -3.38 -3.68 1.69
C LYS A 70 -3.11 -2.44 2.55
N GLU A 71 -2.80 -2.64 3.82
CA GLU A 71 -2.41 -1.58 4.75
C GLU A 71 -0.97 -1.72 5.22
N TRP A 72 -0.30 -0.60 5.49
CA TRP A 72 1.07 -0.61 6.00
C TRP A 72 1.19 -1.08 7.45
N SER A 73 0.06 -1.12 8.20
CA SER A 73 -0.03 -1.82 9.47
C SER A 73 0.38 -3.30 9.37
N TYR A 74 0.24 -3.91 8.20
CA TYR A 74 0.74 -5.27 7.93
C TYR A 74 2.25 -5.39 8.13
N ALA A 75 3.01 -4.43 7.62
CA ALA A 75 4.46 -4.43 7.78
C ALA A 75 4.85 -4.24 9.25
N ALA A 76 4.11 -3.41 10.00
CA ALA A 76 4.33 -3.24 11.43
C ALA A 76 4.00 -4.51 12.22
N LYS A 77 2.90 -5.19 11.90
CA LYS A 77 2.54 -6.51 12.49
C LYS A 77 3.61 -7.56 12.19
N TRP A 78 4.20 -7.53 11.00
CA TRP A 78 5.31 -8.43 10.65
C TRP A 78 6.56 -8.09 11.47
N CYS A 79 6.94 -6.82 11.59
CA CYS A 79 8.06 -6.40 12.43
C CYS A 79 7.84 -6.81 13.89
N ASP A 80 6.66 -6.54 14.44
CA ASP A 80 6.29 -6.88 15.82
C ASP A 80 6.35 -8.41 16.06
N LYS A 81 5.83 -9.21 15.13
CA LYS A 81 5.87 -10.67 15.22
C LYS A 81 7.30 -11.24 15.22
N ASN A 82 8.21 -10.68 14.41
CA ASN A 82 9.55 -11.24 14.22
C ASN A 82 10.60 -10.66 15.19
N TYR A 83 10.35 -9.47 15.75
CA TYR A 83 11.33 -8.74 16.57
C TYR A 83 10.74 -8.21 17.88
N LYS A 84 9.64 -8.81 18.37
CA LYS A 84 8.93 -8.40 19.59
C LYS A 84 9.86 -8.12 20.77
N ASP A 85 10.81 -9.02 21.02
CA ASP A 85 11.71 -8.95 22.18
C ASP A 85 12.76 -7.82 22.08
N GLN A 86 12.92 -7.23 20.90
CA GLN A 86 13.82 -6.10 20.66
C GLN A 86 13.09 -4.75 20.70
N CYS A 87 11.76 -4.77 20.69
CA CYS A 87 10.92 -3.59 20.69
C CYS A 87 10.40 -3.33 22.12
N LYS A 88 10.44 -2.07 22.57
CA LYS A 88 10.12 -1.73 23.97
C LYS A 88 8.64 -1.96 24.30
N GLU A 89 7.77 -1.71 23.33
CA GLU A 89 6.32 -1.92 23.41
C GLU A 89 5.83 -2.66 22.17
N ARG A 90 5.91 -2.00 21.00
CA ARG A 90 5.67 -2.60 19.69
C ARG A 90 6.62 -2.05 18.64
N CYS A 91 6.97 -2.89 17.69
CA CYS A 91 7.80 -2.46 16.58
C CYS A 91 7.01 -1.58 15.59
N TRP A 92 7.72 -0.64 14.98
CA TRP A 92 7.20 0.21 13.91
C TRP A 92 7.78 -0.24 12.57
N ALA A 93 6.98 -0.15 11.52
CA ALA A 93 7.47 -0.30 10.15
C ALA A 93 7.68 1.09 9.55
N CYS A 94 8.92 1.40 9.20
CA CYS A 94 9.32 2.73 8.76
C CYS A 94 9.98 2.69 7.38
N PHE A 95 9.58 3.57 6.48
CA PHE A 95 10.22 3.72 5.18
C PHE A 95 9.96 5.09 4.56
N ARG A 96 10.83 5.48 3.64
CA ARG A 96 10.63 6.69 2.85
C ARG A 96 9.62 6.38 1.75
N ASN A 97 8.54 7.14 1.71
CA ASN A 97 7.56 7.09 0.63
C ASN A 97 7.47 8.46 -0.03
N PRO A 98 7.97 8.63 -1.27
CA PRO A 98 7.99 9.92 -1.94
C PRO A 98 6.59 10.41 -2.35
N ILE A 99 5.57 9.56 -2.30
CA ILE A 99 4.18 9.87 -2.68
C ILE A 99 3.32 10.18 -1.43
N ASP A 100 3.83 9.89 -0.22
CA ASP A 100 3.09 10.09 1.02
C ASP A 100 3.17 11.55 1.51
N SER A 101 2.23 11.93 2.37
CA SER A 101 2.16 13.25 3.00
C SER A 101 3.38 13.59 3.86
N CYS A 102 4.21 12.61 4.20
CA CYS A 102 5.48 12.80 4.89
C CYS A 102 6.57 13.28 3.91
N VAL A 103 6.35 14.41 3.22
CA VAL A 103 7.25 14.97 2.20
C VAL A 103 8.64 15.20 2.81
N ASN A 104 9.67 14.56 2.24
CA ASN A 104 11.07 14.51 2.72
C ASN A 104 11.34 13.76 4.03
N GLY A 105 10.33 13.19 4.68
CA GLY A 105 10.47 12.41 5.91
C GLY A 105 10.43 10.89 5.71
N THR A 106 10.54 10.17 6.83
CA THR A 106 10.25 8.73 6.93
C THR A 106 8.85 8.57 7.49
N ALA A 107 8.00 7.82 6.79
CA ALA A 107 6.69 7.45 7.30
C ALA A 107 6.84 6.16 8.12
N CYS A 108 6.25 6.15 9.31
CA CYS A 108 6.28 5.04 10.25
C CYS A 108 4.87 4.61 10.60
N TRP A 109 4.58 3.31 10.51
CA TRP A 109 3.29 2.72 10.85
C TRP A 109 3.39 1.82 12.06
N ASN A 110 2.38 1.86 12.92
CA ASN A 110 2.21 0.90 14.00
C ASN A 110 1.27 -0.26 13.60
N THR A 111 1.12 -1.22 14.51
CA THR A 111 0.27 -2.42 14.28
C THR A 111 -1.23 -2.15 14.14
N VAL A 112 -1.70 -0.95 14.48
CA VAL A 112 -3.11 -0.53 14.39
C VAL A 112 -3.35 0.49 13.27
N ASN A 113 -2.36 0.67 12.37
CA ASN A 113 -2.42 1.54 11.19
C ASN A 113 -2.31 3.06 11.48
N ASP A 114 -1.87 3.45 12.68
CA ASP A 114 -1.49 4.85 12.90
C ASP A 114 -0.19 5.16 12.19
N LYS A 115 -0.12 6.36 11.61
CA LYS A 115 1.02 6.86 10.84
C LYS A 115 1.68 8.03 11.57
N LEU A 116 3.02 8.00 11.65
CA LEU A 116 3.86 9.10 12.09
C LEU A 116 4.81 9.52 10.96
N CYS A 117 5.02 10.83 10.79
CA CYS A 117 6.03 11.37 9.90
C CYS A 117 7.24 11.82 10.74
N ILE A 118 8.41 11.27 10.45
CA ILE A 118 9.69 11.62 11.11
C ILE A 118 10.55 12.40 10.11
N TYR A 119 11.01 13.58 10.50
CA TYR A 119 11.78 14.51 9.67
C TYR A 119 13.23 14.63 10.16
#